data_AF-A0A930LAA7-F1
#
_entry.id   AF-A0A930LAA7-F1
#
_cell.length_a   1.000
_cell.length_b   1.000
_cell.length_c   1.000
_cell.angle_alpha   90.00
_cell.angle_beta   90.00
_cell.angle_gamma   90.00
#
_symmetry.space_group_name_H-M   'P 1'
#
loop_
_entity.id
_entity.type
_entity.pdbx_description
1 polymer ?
#
loop_
_entity_poly.entity_id
_entity_poly.type
_entity_poly.pdbx_seq_one_letter_code
_entity_poly.pdbx_strand_id
1 'polypeptide(L)'
;MSTNEQPDTARIEANAAAIAVNPVYENERLAELTHWGAPWANLRVVVVGMGTSGDAVTDVLAQLGAKIVVIDGADTPEKRERIDLYANAYGNVEGLFGPEHMRALPPVDGQEPELVVTSPGVRPDHPVMLDAYERRIQIWGDVELAWRLNERNDRPTPKWLCLTGTNGKTTTVGMVDSILKAAGKKSIQVGNVGMPIVYAIADDEPYEFFAVELSSFQLHWTYSMSPYASVVLNIAEDHVDWHGSFDGYKADKARVYEHTQVACIFNTDHVDTLRMVENADVIEGARAIGFSSTEMPAVSMLGLAEDILVDRAFLKNRYNEAYELAVLQDLAPAPGKMPAKHTVENALAAAALCRAADIDPKAVGAGLRSFKTGAHRNQLVGYANDIMWVNDSKATNPHAANASMSGYPSLVWIAGGLSKGVEYDELIAAHAQRLKAVLIIGTDTAALKSALANHAPQVPTYNMTAAVADSSDGVAVMNAAVAKAAELAHPGDTVLMAPASASMDQFKNYAVRGDAFANAVAAQLADS
;
A
#
# COMPACT_ATOMS: atom_id res chain seq x y z
N MET A 1 -6.26 -15.11 -34.04
CA MET A 1 -5.02 -14.30 -34.12
C MET A 1 -5.38 -13.06 -34.91
N SER A 2 -5.77 -11.99 -34.21
CA SER A 2 -6.41 -10.82 -34.81
C SER A 2 -5.36 -9.81 -35.23
N THR A 3 -5.57 -9.18 -36.38
CA THR A 3 -4.69 -8.19 -37.03
C THR A 3 -4.55 -6.85 -36.29
N ASN A 4 -5.08 -6.74 -35.06
CA ASN A 4 -4.97 -5.54 -34.22
C ASN A 4 -3.75 -5.52 -33.30
N GLU A 5 -2.98 -6.61 -33.15
CA GLU A 5 -1.81 -6.64 -32.25
C GLU A 5 -0.53 -6.07 -32.90
N GLN A 6 -0.37 -6.16 -34.22
CA GLN A 6 0.84 -5.73 -34.93
C GLN A 6 1.16 -4.22 -34.87
N PRO A 7 0.19 -3.28 -34.89
CA PRO A 7 0.50 -1.84 -34.87
C PRO A 7 1.10 -1.36 -33.56
N ASP A 8 0.63 -1.91 -32.43
CA ASP A 8 1.07 -1.47 -31.11
C ASP A 8 2.46 -2.05 -30.77
N THR A 9 2.78 -3.29 -31.17
CA THR A 9 4.12 -3.88 -30.96
C THR A 9 5.24 -3.00 -31.56
N ALA A 10 5.06 -2.53 -32.80
CA ALA A 10 6.07 -1.68 -33.44
C ALA A 10 6.25 -0.33 -32.73
N ARG A 11 5.17 0.25 -32.21
CA ARG A 11 5.22 1.49 -31.41
C ARG A 11 5.90 1.26 -30.06
N ILE A 12 5.63 0.12 -29.42
CA ILE A 12 6.28 -0.28 -28.16
C ILE A 12 7.79 -0.43 -28.38
N GLU A 13 8.20 -1.16 -29.43
CA GLU A 13 9.62 -1.31 -29.77
C GLU A 13 10.30 0.05 -30.06
N ALA A 14 9.63 0.92 -30.82
CA ALA A 14 10.13 2.25 -31.14
C ALA A 14 10.29 3.16 -29.90
N ASN A 15 9.45 2.97 -28.87
CA ASN A 15 9.45 3.75 -27.64
C ASN A 15 10.07 3.02 -26.44
N ALA A 16 10.72 1.88 -26.63
CA ALA A 16 11.22 1.03 -25.54
C ALA A 16 12.09 1.77 -24.52
N ALA A 17 12.92 2.70 -24.98
CA ALA A 17 13.73 3.53 -24.09
C ALA A 17 12.88 4.49 -23.24
N ALA A 18 11.84 5.11 -23.82
CA ALA A 18 10.95 6.01 -23.10
C ALA A 18 10.08 5.25 -22.08
N ILE A 19 9.56 4.09 -22.49
CA ILE A 19 8.81 3.14 -21.65
C ILE A 19 9.62 2.73 -20.42
N ALA A 20 10.93 2.56 -20.55
CA ALA A 20 11.77 2.07 -19.46
C ALA A 20 12.06 3.12 -18.38
N VAL A 21 12.09 4.42 -18.71
CA VAL A 21 12.62 5.44 -17.79
C VAL A 21 11.70 6.63 -17.53
N ASN A 22 10.59 6.76 -18.28
CA ASN A 22 9.75 7.95 -18.33
C ASN A 22 10.59 9.25 -18.51
N PRO A 23 10.99 9.59 -19.74
CA PRO A 23 11.93 10.67 -19.98
C PRO A 23 11.39 12.03 -19.52
N VAL A 24 12.30 12.88 -19.07
CA VAL A 24 11.99 14.28 -18.74
C VAL A 24 12.25 15.14 -19.98
N TYR A 25 11.21 15.80 -20.45
CA TYR A 25 11.30 16.72 -21.59
C TYR A 25 11.50 18.16 -21.12
N GLU A 26 12.36 18.90 -21.82
CA GLU A 26 12.52 20.34 -21.58
C GLU A 26 11.22 21.08 -21.90
N ASN A 27 10.63 21.73 -20.88
CA ASN A 27 9.44 22.55 -21.01
C ASN A 27 9.50 23.66 -19.95
N GLU A 28 9.66 24.91 -20.40
CA GLU A 28 9.82 26.08 -19.51
C GLU A 28 8.63 26.23 -18.55
N ARG A 29 7.41 26.04 -19.05
CA ARG A 29 6.19 26.17 -18.24
C ARG A 29 6.15 25.10 -17.16
N LEU A 30 6.40 23.84 -17.49
CA LEU A 30 6.38 22.75 -16.51
C LEU A 30 7.55 22.86 -15.50
N ALA A 31 8.68 23.45 -15.88
CA ALA A 31 9.79 23.70 -14.99
C ALA A 31 9.46 24.70 -13.87
N GLU A 32 8.53 25.64 -14.10
CA GLU A 32 8.07 26.60 -13.10
C GLU A 32 7.07 26.01 -12.08
N LEU A 33 6.41 24.91 -12.44
CA LEU A 33 5.39 24.24 -11.61
C LEU A 33 6.04 23.41 -10.48
N THR A 34 6.45 24.11 -9.43
CA THR A 34 7.27 23.56 -8.31
C THR A 34 6.70 23.84 -6.91
N HIS A 35 5.64 24.63 -6.82
CA HIS A 35 4.94 24.93 -5.57
C HIS A 35 3.45 25.18 -5.84
N TRP A 36 2.63 25.20 -4.79
CA TRP A 36 1.17 25.39 -4.89
C TRP A 36 0.76 26.68 -5.62
N GLY A 37 1.51 27.77 -5.40
CA GLY A 37 1.26 29.09 -5.98
C GLY A 37 1.79 29.29 -7.41
N ALA A 38 2.39 28.26 -8.03
CA ALA A 38 2.93 28.33 -9.39
C ALA A 38 1.80 28.56 -10.44
N PRO A 39 2.12 28.91 -11.70
CA PRO A 39 1.11 29.29 -12.71
C PRO A 39 0.35 28.08 -13.31
N TRP A 40 -0.40 27.36 -12.47
CA TRP A 40 -1.24 26.21 -12.82
C TRP A 40 -2.45 26.57 -13.69
N ALA A 41 -2.95 27.81 -13.58
CA ALA A 41 -4.12 28.27 -14.31
C ALA A 41 -3.93 28.15 -15.83
N ASN A 42 -4.95 27.64 -16.53
CA ASN A 42 -4.94 27.36 -17.97
C ASN A 42 -3.89 26.35 -18.43
N LEU A 43 -3.29 25.56 -17.53
CA LEU A 43 -2.47 24.41 -17.93
C LEU A 43 -3.39 23.37 -18.56
N ARG A 44 -3.06 22.89 -19.76
CA ARG A 44 -3.84 21.88 -20.47
C ARG A 44 -3.40 20.49 -20.09
N VAL A 45 -4.23 19.80 -19.31
CA VAL A 45 -3.88 18.51 -18.69
C VAL A 45 -4.82 17.42 -19.18
N VAL A 46 -4.26 16.28 -19.58
CA VAL A 46 -5.01 15.03 -19.72
C VAL A 46 -4.78 14.20 -18.46
N VAL A 47 -5.85 13.84 -17.76
CA VAL A 47 -5.79 12.92 -16.63
C VAL A 47 -6.18 11.52 -17.11
N VAL A 48 -5.28 10.55 -16.98
CA VAL A 48 -5.49 9.18 -17.47
C VAL A 48 -5.84 8.26 -16.31
N GLY A 49 -7.06 7.72 -16.32
CA GLY A 49 -7.63 6.88 -15.28
C GLY A 49 -8.31 7.72 -14.19
N MET A 50 -9.53 7.32 -13.82
CA MET A 50 -10.40 8.00 -12.87
C MET A 50 -10.72 7.09 -11.67
N GLY A 51 -9.66 6.56 -11.06
CA GLY A 51 -9.72 5.93 -9.74
C GLY A 51 -9.56 6.96 -8.61
N THR A 52 -9.24 6.51 -7.40
CA THR A 52 -9.04 7.39 -6.23
C THR A 52 -7.96 8.46 -6.47
N SER A 53 -6.87 8.10 -7.17
CA SER A 53 -5.77 9.02 -7.47
C SER A 53 -6.17 10.03 -8.56
N GLY A 54 -6.75 9.55 -9.68
CA GLY A 54 -7.24 10.43 -10.75
C GLY A 54 -8.31 11.43 -10.29
N ASP A 55 -9.25 11.01 -9.45
CA ASP A 55 -10.24 11.89 -8.83
C ASP A 55 -9.57 13.05 -8.06
N ALA A 56 -8.57 12.75 -7.23
CA ALA A 56 -7.84 13.75 -6.45
C ALA A 56 -7.03 14.71 -7.33
N VAL A 57 -6.36 14.18 -8.35
CA VAL A 57 -5.63 14.98 -9.35
C VAL A 57 -6.57 15.94 -10.05
N THR A 58 -7.71 15.45 -10.54
CA THR A 58 -8.69 16.25 -11.27
C THR A 58 -9.24 17.36 -10.40
N ASP A 59 -9.68 17.06 -9.18
CA ASP A 59 -10.26 18.04 -8.26
C ASP A 59 -9.27 19.17 -7.95
N VAL A 60 -8.06 18.83 -7.51
CA VAL A 60 -7.07 19.83 -7.08
C VAL A 60 -6.57 20.68 -8.25
N LEU A 61 -6.30 20.08 -9.42
CA LEU A 61 -5.91 20.86 -10.60
C LEU A 61 -7.05 21.75 -11.10
N ALA A 62 -8.31 21.32 -10.98
CA ALA A 62 -9.47 22.11 -11.38
C ALA A 62 -9.61 23.35 -10.47
N GLN A 63 -9.42 23.20 -9.16
CA GLN A 63 -9.39 24.30 -8.19
C GLN A 63 -8.26 25.31 -8.49
N LEU A 64 -7.12 24.82 -8.98
CA LEU A 64 -5.99 25.66 -9.41
C LEU A 64 -6.18 26.29 -10.81
N GLY A 65 -7.32 26.05 -11.45
CA GLY A 65 -7.70 26.68 -12.72
C GLY A 65 -7.12 26.02 -13.97
N ALA A 66 -6.57 24.80 -13.88
CA ALA A 66 -6.13 24.05 -15.06
C ALA A 66 -7.32 23.70 -15.98
N LYS A 67 -7.06 23.46 -17.27
CA LYS A 67 -8.05 22.92 -18.22
C LYS A 67 -7.82 21.42 -18.31
N ILE A 68 -8.84 20.62 -18.02
CA ILE A 68 -8.66 19.19 -17.78
C ILE A 68 -9.60 18.37 -18.66
N VAL A 69 -9.03 17.37 -19.34
CA VAL A 69 -9.82 16.27 -19.92
C VAL A 69 -9.43 14.98 -19.21
N VAL A 70 -10.38 14.35 -18.54
CA VAL A 70 -10.21 13.04 -17.90
C VAL A 70 -10.56 11.96 -18.91
N ILE A 71 -9.70 10.95 -19.06
CA ILE A 71 -9.97 9.77 -19.89
C ILE A 71 -9.90 8.49 -19.06
N ASP A 72 -10.80 7.55 -19.31
CA ASP A 72 -10.74 6.23 -18.69
C ASP A 72 -11.39 5.17 -19.59
N GLY A 73 -10.80 3.97 -19.64
CA GLY A 73 -11.30 2.87 -20.46
C GLY A 73 -12.62 2.29 -19.98
N ALA A 74 -12.93 2.45 -18.68
CA ALA A 74 -14.18 1.99 -18.09
C ALA A 74 -15.17 3.14 -17.95
N ASP A 75 -16.33 2.94 -18.58
CA ASP A 75 -17.44 3.88 -18.61
C ASP A 75 -18.52 3.46 -17.60
N THR A 76 -18.60 4.18 -16.49
CA THR A 76 -19.47 3.86 -15.36
C THR A 76 -20.28 5.08 -14.94
N PRO A 77 -21.55 4.92 -14.49
CA PRO A 77 -22.38 6.03 -14.02
C PRO A 77 -21.68 6.91 -12.96
N GLU A 78 -20.96 6.30 -12.02
CA GLU A 78 -20.28 7.00 -10.93
C GLU A 78 -19.20 7.97 -11.44
N LYS A 79 -18.46 7.57 -12.49
CA LYS A 79 -17.43 8.42 -13.12
C LYS A 79 -18.05 9.58 -13.87
N ARG A 80 -19.13 9.35 -14.61
CA ARG A 80 -19.86 10.41 -15.34
C ARG A 80 -20.43 11.44 -14.38
N GLU A 81 -21.13 10.99 -13.33
CA GLU A 81 -21.69 11.86 -12.30
C GLU A 81 -20.61 12.71 -11.62
N ARG A 82 -19.44 12.10 -11.35
CA ARG A 82 -18.30 12.81 -10.77
C ARG A 82 -17.73 13.89 -11.70
N ILE A 83 -17.57 13.61 -12.99
CA ILE A 83 -17.16 14.63 -13.97
C ILE A 83 -18.21 15.73 -14.09
N ASP A 84 -19.50 15.39 -14.15
CA ASP A 84 -20.56 16.39 -14.21
C ASP A 84 -20.51 17.33 -13.00
N LEU A 85 -20.23 16.79 -11.81
CA LEU A 85 -20.04 17.59 -10.60
C LEU A 85 -18.86 18.57 -10.74
N TYR A 86 -17.71 18.11 -11.23
CA TYR A 86 -16.54 18.97 -11.43
C TYR A 86 -16.73 20.01 -12.55
N ALA A 87 -17.36 19.61 -13.65
CA ALA A 87 -17.71 20.51 -14.75
C ALA A 87 -18.64 21.63 -14.26
N ASN A 88 -19.65 21.30 -13.45
CA ASN A 88 -20.57 22.29 -12.88
C ASN A 88 -19.92 23.18 -11.80
N ALA A 89 -19.02 22.61 -10.99
CA ALA A 89 -18.37 23.34 -9.90
C ALA A 89 -17.29 24.31 -10.42
N TYR A 90 -16.50 23.88 -11.41
CA TYR A 90 -15.28 24.59 -11.81
C TYR A 90 -15.30 25.09 -13.27
N GLY A 91 -16.11 24.49 -14.16
CA GLY A 91 -16.26 24.93 -15.55
C GLY A 91 -15.05 24.68 -16.46
N ASN A 92 -14.10 23.87 -16.02
CA ASN A 92 -12.81 23.61 -16.68
C ASN A 92 -12.44 22.11 -16.75
N VAL A 93 -13.42 21.22 -16.54
CA VAL A 93 -13.23 19.76 -16.52
C VAL A 93 -14.19 19.10 -17.51
N GLU A 94 -13.65 18.22 -18.33
CA GLU A 94 -14.40 17.34 -19.26
C GLU A 94 -13.99 15.88 -19.03
N GLY A 95 -14.84 14.93 -19.44
CA GLY A 95 -14.61 13.50 -19.27
C GLY A 95 -14.95 12.71 -20.53
N LEU A 96 -14.07 11.80 -20.94
CA LEU A 96 -14.24 10.90 -22.08
C LEU A 96 -14.04 9.46 -21.60
N PHE A 97 -15.09 8.64 -21.73
CA PHE A 97 -15.10 7.30 -21.15
C PHE A 97 -15.37 6.23 -22.19
N GLY A 98 -14.54 5.19 -22.18
CA GLY A 98 -14.59 4.09 -23.13
C GLY A 98 -13.20 3.72 -23.65
N PRO A 99 -13.00 2.46 -24.05
CA PRO A 99 -11.69 1.96 -24.51
C PRO A 99 -11.14 2.73 -25.73
N GLU A 100 -12.00 3.30 -26.56
CA GLU A 100 -11.64 4.14 -27.70
C GLU A 100 -10.91 5.42 -27.30
N HIS A 101 -11.25 5.98 -26.14
CA HIS A 101 -10.62 7.20 -25.62
C HIS A 101 -9.23 6.94 -25.00
N MET A 102 -8.87 5.67 -24.80
CA MET A 102 -7.57 5.25 -24.29
C MET A 102 -6.55 4.94 -25.40
N ARG A 103 -6.87 5.27 -26.66
CA ARG A 103 -5.98 5.00 -27.81
C ARG A 103 -5.01 6.13 -28.13
N ALA A 104 -5.37 7.38 -27.83
CA ALA A 104 -4.58 8.57 -28.09
C ALA A 104 -5.00 9.72 -27.17
N LEU A 105 -4.13 10.72 -26.97
CA LEU A 105 -4.40 11.89 -26.18
C LEU A 105 -5.43 12.81 -26.87
N PRO A 106 -6.54 13.15 -26.19
CA PRO A 106 -7.51 14.10 -26.71
C PRO A 106 -6.95 15.54 -26.67
N PRO A 107 -7.48 16.46 -27.51
CA PRO A 107 -7.24 17.87 -27.32
C PRO A 107 -7.88 18.35 -26.02
N VAL A 108 -7.30 19.39 -25.42
CA VAL A 108 -7.82 20.06 -24.22
C VAL A 108 -8.05 21.52 -24.60
N ASP A 109 -9.28 22.02 -24.44
CA ASP A 109 -9.68 23.37 -24.88
C ASP A 109 -9.35 23.64 -26.36
N GLY A 110 -9.56 22.61 -27.20
CA GLY A 110 -9.28 22.66 -28.64
C GLY A 110 -7.80 22.69 -29.04
N GLN A 111 -6.87 22.52 -28.10
CA GLN A 111 -5.43 22.58 -28.33
C GLN A 111 -4.73 21.29 -27.87
N GLU A 112 -3.45 21.14 -28.23
CA GLU A 112 -2.62 20.02 -27.76
C GLU A 112 -2.40 20.11 -26.23
N PRO A 113 -2.49 18.99 -25.48
CA PRO A 113 -2.20 19.00 -24.06
C PRO A 113 -0.72 19.26 -23.76
N GLU A 114 -0.47 19.91 -22.63
CA GLU A 114 0.88 20.27 -22.17
C GLU A 114 1.43 19.23 -21.19
N LEU A 115 0.53 18.50 -20.52
CA LEU A 115 0.86 17.55 -19.47
C LEU A 115 -0.12 16.39 -19.47
N VAL A 116 0.40 15.20 -19.22
CA VAL A 116 -0.39 14.02 -18.85
C VAL A 116 -0.16 13.74 -17.37
N VAL A 117 -1.23 13.53 -16.61
CA VAL A 117 -1.15 12.99 -15.24
C VAL A 117 -1.84 11.63 -15.21
N THR A 118 -1.10 10.57 -14.92
CA THR A 118 -1.60 9.20 -15.01
C THR A 118 -1.84 8.56 -13.66
N SER A 119 -2.91 7.78 -13.57
CA SER A 119 -3.10 6.81 -12.51
C SER A 119 -1.98 5.75 -12.55
N PRO A 120 -1.48 5.27 -11.41
CA PRO A 120 -0.35 4.33 -11.38
C PRO A 120 -0.59 3.02 -12.14
N GLY A 121 -1.84 2.56 -12.21
CA GLY A 121 -2.17 1.28 -12.84
C GLY A 121 -2.06 1.28 -14.37
N VAL A 122 -1.94 2.43 -15.03
CA VAL A 122 -1.82 2.49 -16.50
C VAL A 122 -0.37 2.14 -16.88
N ARG A 123 -0.22 1.12 -17.73
CA ARG A 123 1.10 0.64 -18.16
C ARG A 123 1.82 1.67 -19.02
N PRO A 124 3.17 1.75 -18.95
CA PRO A 124 3.92 2.67 -19.79
C PRO A 124 3.87 2.33 -21.29
N ASP A 125 3.56 1.08 -21.64
CA ASP A 125 3.38 0.62 -23.02
C ASP A 125 1.93 0.74 -23.54
N HIS A 126 1.03 1.35 -22.77
CA HIS A 126 -0.36 1.55 -23.19
C HIS A 126 -0.44 2.53 -24.38
N PRO A 127 -1.30 2.30 -25.40
CA PRO A 127 -1.38 3.14 -26.59
C PRO A 127 -1.45 4.67 -26.38
N VAL A 128 -2.17 5.13 -25.35
CA VAL A 128 -2.22 6.56 -24.97
C VAL A 128 -0.90 7.10 -24.40
N MET A 129 -0.12 6.28 -23.69
CA MET A 129 1.20 6.66 -23.20
C MET A 129 2.22 6.70 -24.35
N LEU A 130 2.13 5.75 -25.28
CA LEU A 130 2.92 5.77 -26.51
C LEU A 130 2.67 7.04 -27.32
N ASP A 131 1.42 7.48 -27.42
CA ASP A 131 1.06 8.74 -28.10
C ASP A 131 1.64 9.97 -27.36
N ALA A 132 1.69 9.96 -26.03
CA ALA A 132 2.36 10.99 -25.25
C ALA A 132 3.87 11.05 -25.54
N TYR A 133 4.55 9.90 -25.58
CA TYR A 133 5.98 9.83 -25.91
C TYR A 133 6.28 10.30 -27.33
N GLU A 134 5.47 9.89 -28.30
CA GLU A 134 5.60 10.27 -29.71
C GLU A 134 5.44 11.78 -29.91
N ARG A 135 4.57 12.42 -29.12
CA ARG A 135 4.35 13.88 -29.10
C ARG A 135 5.30 14.62 -28.15
N ARG A 136 6.14 13.90 -27.40
CA ARG A 136 7.05 14.45 -26.37
C ARG A 136 6.31 15.27 -25.30
N ILE A 137 5.11 14.82 -24.93
CA ILE A 137 4.32 15.40 -23.85
C ILE A 137 4.74 14.74 -22.54
N GLN A 138 5.03 15.56 -21.52
CA GLN A 138 5.48 15.06 -20.23
C GLN A 138 4.39 14.24 -19.55
N ILE A 139 4.78 13.13 -18.94
CA ILE A 139 3.91 12.27 -18.12
C ILE A 139 4.35 12.36 -16.66
N TRP A 140 3.41 12.70 -15.78
CA TRP A 140 3.56 12.69 -14.33
C TRP A 140 2.62 11.67 -13.69
N GLY A 141 3.04 11.13 -12.56
CA GLY A 141 2.14 10.46 -11.62
C GLY A 141 1.53 11.45 -10.64
N ASP A 142 0.63 10.95 -9.80
CA ASP A 142 0.08 11.71 -8.67
C ASP A 142 1.14 12.12 -7.64
N VAL A 143 2.16 11.29 -7.43
CA VAL A 143 3.28 11.58 -6.53
C VAL A 143 4.15 12.74 -7.05
N GLU A 144 4.50 12.74 -8.33
CA GLU A 144 5.23 13.83 -8.98
C GLU A 144 4.44 15.14 -8.92
N LEU A 145 3.14 15.10 -9.22
CA LEU A 145 2.26 16.25 -9.10
C LEU A 145 2.20 16.76 -7.64
N ALA A 146 2.01 15.86 -6.67
CA ALA A 146 1.94 16.24 -5.27
C ALA A 146 3.24 16.86 -4.76
N TRP A 147 4.40 16.34 -5.20
CA TRP A 147 5.69 16.92 -4.86
C TRP A 147 5.82 18.35 -5.39
N ARG A 148 5.38 18.58 -6.63
CA ARG A 148 5.33 19.91 -7.27
C ARG A 148 4.31 20.87 -6.66
N LEU A 149 3.32 20.35 -5.93
CA LEU A 149 2.35 21.17 -5.19
C LEU A 149 2.75 21.36 -3.72
N ASN A 150 3.82 20.68 -3.25
CA ASN A 150 4.10 20.48 -1.84
C ASN A 150 4.40 21.77 -1.08
N GLU A 151 5.12 22.69 -1.71
CA GLU A 151 5.49 23.96 -1.09
C GLU A 151 4.35 24.97 -1.10
N ARG A 152 4.10 25.56 0.07
CA ARG A 152 3.01 26.49 0.32
C ARG A 152 3.49 27.63 1.22
N ASN A 153 3.11 28.86 0.88
CA ASN A 153 3.57 30.05 1.61
C ASN A 153 2.82 30.25 2.94
N ASP A 154 1.67 29.62 3.12
CA ASP A 154 0.77 29.78 4.27
C ASP A 154 1.00 28.75 5.39
N ARG A 155 1.86 27.75 5.18
CA ARG A 155 2.11 26.68 6.16
C ARG A 155 3.49 26.02 6.00
N PRO A 156 3.97 25.26 6.99
CA PRO A 156 5.19 24.47 6.84
C PRO A 156 5.07 23.44 5.73
N THR A 157 6.12 23.27 4.94
CA THR A 157 6.23 22.17 3.97
C THR A 157 6.45 20.85 4.73
N PRO A 158 5.58 19.83 4.56
CA PRO A 158 5.75 18.56 5.24
C PRO A 158 7.01 17.84 4.76
N LYS A 159 7.73 17.21 5.68
CA LYS A 159 8.87 16.33 5.36
C LYS A 159 8.35 14.95 4.96
N TRP A 160 8.76 14.46 3.79
CA TRP A 160 8.31 13.17 3.28
C TRP A 160 9.26 12.05 3.76
N LEU A 161 8.73 11.11 4.54
CA LEU A 161 9.40 9.87 4.93
C LEU A 161 8.89 8.76 4.01
N CYS A 162 9.65 8.48 2.95
CA CYS A 162 9.22 7.62 1.86
C CYS A 162 9.66 6.16 2.08
N LEU A 163 8.76 5.22 1.78
CA LEU A 163 9.10 3.81 1.81
C LEU A 163 8.47 3.04 0.65
N THR A 164 9.24 2.10 0.12
CA THR A 164 8.77 1.09 -0.81
C THR A 164 9.36 -0.28 -0.48
N GLY A 165 8.96 -1.29 -1.23
CA GLY A 165 9.39 -2.67 -1.10
C GLY A 165 8.37 -3.61 -1.73
N THR A 166 8.70 -4.88 -1.84
CA THR A 166 7.72 -5.90 -2.25
C THR A 166 6.70 -6.09 -1.12
N ASN A 167 7.17 -6.34 0.10
CA ASN A 167 6.33 -6.62 1.28
C ASN A 167 6.60 -5.65 2.44
N GLY A 168 5.66 -5.60 3.39
CA GLY A 168 5.82 -4.85 4.66
C GLY A 168 5.44 -3.37 4.62
N LYS A 169 5.29 -2.79 3.42
CA LYS A 169 5.02 -1.36 3.19
C LYS A 169 3.94 -0.76 4.11
N THR A 170 2.74 -1.32 4.08
CA THR A 170 1.57 -0.78 4.80
C THR A 170 1.71 -0.91 6.31
N THR A 171 2.40 -1.94 6.79
CA THR A 171 2.74 -2.07 8.21
C THR A 171 3.76 -1.01 8.61
N THR A 172 4.83 -0.86 7.83
CA THR A 172 5.91 0.11 8.11
C THR A 172 5.39 1.55 8.06
N VAL A 173 4.60 1.94 7.06
CA VAL A 173 4.06 3.32 6.97
C VAL A 173 3.13 3.63 8.15
N GLY A 174 2.36 2.64 8.62
CA GLY A 174 1.56 2.76 9.82
C GLY A 174 2.41 2.89 11.09
N MET A 175 3.53 2.17 11.19
CA MET A 175 4.48 2.32 12.30
C MET A 175 5.15 3.70 12.30
N VAL A 176 5.55 4.21 11.13
CA VAL A 176 6.12 5.57 10.98
C VAL A 176 5.13 6.62 11.50
N ASP A 177 3.88 6.58 11.03
CA ASP A 177 2.85 7.52 11.47
C ASP A 177 2.53 7.38 12.98
N SER A 178 2.52 6.16 13.52
CA SER A 178 2.36 5.93 14.96
C SER A 178 3.50 6.54 15.79
N ILE A 179 4.76 6.40 15.32
CA ILE A 179 5.94 7.00 15.96
C ILE A 179 5.88 8.52 15.91
N LEU A 180 5.55 9.11 14.76
CA LEU A 180 5.43 10.56 14.61
C LEU A 180 4.35 11.12 15.53
N LYS A 181 3.17 10.48 15.60
CA LYS A 181 2.09 10.87 16.52
C LYS A 181 2.48 10.72 17.98
N ALA A 182 3.19 9.65 18.35
CA ALA A 182 3.72 9.48 19.70
C ALA A 182 4.76 10.55 20.07
N ALA A 183 5.46 11.12 19.08
CA ALA A 183 6.35 12.26 19.23
C ALA A 183 5.62 13.62 19.27
N GLY A 184 4.29 13.63 19.21
CA GLY A 184 3.47 14.84 19.17
C GLY A 184 3.54 15.58 17.83
N LYS A 185 3.98 14.92 16.75
CA LYS A 185 4.05 15.50 15.41
C LYS A 185 2.72 15.40 14.68
N LYS A 186 2.43 16.42 13.88
CA LYS A 186 1.32 16.36 12.91
C LYS A 186 1.74 15.54 11.71
N SER A 187 1.18 14.34 11.58
CA SER A 187 1.48 13.42 10.47
C SER A 187 0.25 12.71 9.92
N ILE A 188 0.38 12.28 8.67
CA ILE A 188 -0.62 11.48 7.95
C ILE A 188 0.06 10.45 7.03
N GLN A 189 -0.63 9.31 6.85
CA GLN A 189 -0.25 8.27 5.89
C GLN A 189 -0.82 8.62 4.51
N VAL A 190 0.04 8.64 3.50
CA VAL A 190 -0.31 9.05 2.14
C VAL A 190 0.38 8.16 1.09
N GLY A 191 -0.01 8.35 -0.17
CA GLY A 191 0.55 7.66 -1.32
C GLY A 191 -0.32 6.47 -1.73
N ASN A 192 0.24 5.27 -1.76
CA ASN A 192 -0.47 4.04 -2.13
C ASN A 192 -1.53 3.60 -1.10
N VAL A 193 -1.47 4.14 0.13
CA VAL A 193 -2.44 3.89 1.20
C VAL A 193 -2.80 5.19 1.90
N GLY A 194 -3.87 5.15 2.70
CA GLY A 194 -4.33 6.31 3.45
C GLY A 194 -5.02 7.31 2.53
N MET A 195 -4.71 8.59 2.70
CA MET A 195 -5.27 9.67 1.89
C MET A 195 -4.47 9.80 0.58
N PRO A 196 -5.14 10.02 -0.57
CA PRO A 196 -4.43 10.39 -1.80
C PRO A 196 -3.50 11.58 -1.53
N ILE A 197 -2.24 11.46 -1.93
CA ILE A 197 -1.20 12.42 -1.53
C ILE A 197 -1.50 13.84 -2.03
N VAL A 198 -2.13 13.98 -3.20
CA VAL A 198 -2.57 15.27 -3.76
C VAL A 198 -3.63 15.93 -2.85
N TYR A 199 -4.55 15.15 -2.28
CA TYR A 199 -5.52 15.68 -1.31
C TYR A 199 -4.87 16.04 0.02
N ALA A 200 -3.90 15.27 0.50
CA ALA A 200 -3.16 15.62 1.72
C ALA A 200 -2.36 16.92 1.56
N ILE A 201 -1.86 17.22 0.36
CA ILE A 201 -1.24 18.50 0.02
C ILE A 201 -2.26 19.64 -0.06
N ALA A 202 -3.51 19.35 -0.44
CA ALA A 202 -4.58 20.34 -0.51
C ALA A 202 -5.26 20.61 0.85
N ASP A 203 -5.27 19.62 1.76
CA ASP A 203 -5.84 19.70 3.11
C ASP A 203 -5.31 20.93 3.87
N ASP A 204 -6.15 21.63 4.63
CA ASP A 204 -5.78 22.80 5.41
C ASP A 204 -4.94 22.45 6.66
N GLU A 205 -4.94 21.18 7.07
CA GLU A 205 -4.15 20.71 8.22
C GLU A 205 -2.64 20.93 7.99
N PRO A 206 -1.93 21.61 8.91
CA PRO A 206 -0.50 21.92 8.76
C PRO A 206 0.35 20.71 9.18
N TYR A 207 0.36 19.66 8.36
CA TYR A 207 1.19 18.49 8.60
C TYR A 207 2.68 18.86 8.61
N GLU A 208 3.42 18.36 9.59
CA GLU A 208 4.88 18.47 9.66
C GLU A 208 5.57 17.34 8.88
N PHE A 209 4.91 16.18 8.77
CA PHE A 209 5.45 14.98 8.17
C PHE A 209 4.41 14.22 7.37
N PHE A 210 4.84 13.68 6.24
CA PHE A 210 4.11 12.65 5.52
C PHE A 210 4.82 11.30 5.67
N ALA A 211 4.08 10.28 6.09
CA ALA A 211 4.50 8.90 5.99
C ALA A 211 4.03 8.37 4.63
N VAL A 212 4.95 8.25 3.67
CA VAL A 212 4.61 8.04 2.26
C VAL A 212 4.88 6.59 1.86
N GLU A 213 3.83 5.83 1.60
CA GLU A 213 3.94 4.51 0.97
C GLU A 213 3.95 4.67 -0.55
N LEU A 214 4.99 4.15 -1.22
CA LEU A 214 5.14 4.24 -2.68
C LEU A 214 5.14 2.85 -3.32
N SER A 215 4.31 2.67 -4.35
CA SER A 215 4.38 1.53 -5.26
C SER A 215 5.51 1.71 -6.30
N SER A 216 5.96 0.63 -6.94
CA SER A 216 6.90 0.76 -8.07
C SER A 216 6.26 1.52 -9.24
N PHE A 217 4.96 1.33 -9.46
CA PHE A 217 4.22 2.05 -10.49
C PHE A 217 4.21 3.56 -10.29
N GLN A 218 4.04 4.02 -9.04
CA GLN A 218 4.12 5.46 -8.73
C GLN A 218 5.53 6.03 -8.95
N LEU A 219 6.55 5.26 -8.56
CA LEU A 219 7.95 5.68 -8.74
C LEU A 219 8.35 5.74 -10.22
N HIS A 220 7.79 4.90 -11.09
CA HIS A 220 8.00 4.98 -12.53
C HIS A 220 7.64 6.36 -13.12
N TRP A 221 6.58 6.97 -12.59
CA TRP A 221 6.07 8.25 -13.06
C TRP A 221 6.61 9.47 -12.29
N THR A 222 7.63 9.27 -11.44
CA THR A 222 8.19 10.29 -10.54
C THR A 222 9.67 10.49 -10.81
N TYR A 223 10.12 11.75 -10.82
CA TYR A 223 11.54 12.07 -11.08
C TYR A 223 12.07 13.29 -10.30
N SER A 224 11.21 14.18 -9.79
CA SER A 224 11.67 15.37 -9.06
C SER A 224 11.50 15.28 -7.54
N MET A 225 10.83 14.24 -7.05
CA MET A 225 10.64 13.99 -5.62
C MET A 225 12.00 13.96 -4.89
N SER A 226 12.09 14.67 -3.77
CA SER A 226 13.27 14.69 -2.91
C SER A 226 12.89 14.30 -1.48
N PRO A 227 12.84 12.98 -1.17
CA PRO A 227 12.45 12.50 0.16
C PRO A 227 13.35 13.05 1.25
N TYR A 228 12.78 13.38 2.40
CA TYR A 228 13.59 13.75 3.55
C TYR A 228 14.43 12.56 4.03
N ALA A 229 13.80 11.38 4.11
CA ALA A 229 14.47 10.09 4.25
C ALA A 229 13.69 9.04 3.45
N SER A 230 14.39 8.00 3.00
CA SER A 230 13.82 6.97 2.12
C SER A 230 14.30 5.57 2.47
N VAL A 231 13.49 4.55 2.17
CA VAL A 231 13.83 3.13 2.38
C VAL A 231 13.21 2.22 1.32
N VAL A 232 13.99 1.24 0.86
CA VAL A 232 13.49 0.01 0.22
C VAL A 232 13.58 -1.12 1.23
N LEU A 233 12.43 -1.64 1.68
CA LEU A 233 12.37 -2.64 2.76
C LEU A 233 12.96 -4.00 2.37
N ASN A 234 12.62 -4.45 1.17
CA ASN A 234 12.98 -5.74 0.58
C ASN A 234 12.62 -5.72 -0.91
N ILE A 235 13.20 -6.65 -1.65
CA ILE A 235 12.87 -6.91 -3.04
C ILE A 235 12.71 -8.41 -3.28
N ALA A 236 11.64 -8.78 -3.99
CA ALA A 236 11.41 -10.11 -4.56
C ALA A 236 10.69 -9.95 -5.90
N GLU A 237 10.79 -10.96 -6.76
CA GLU A 237 10.18 -10.94 -8.09
C GLU A 237 8.66 -10.79 -8.00
N ASP A 238 8.14 -9.74 -8.64
CA ASP A 238 6.74 -9.32 -8.59
C ASP A 238 6.46 -8.38 -9.78
N HIS A 239 5.22 -8.34 -10.27
CA HIS A 239 4.75 -7.44 -11.33
C HIS A 239 5.60 -7.36 -12.62
N VAL A 240 6.28 -8.45 -13.01
CA VAL A 240 7.12 -8.51 -14.22
C VAL A 240 6.30 -8.22 -15.50
N ASP A 241 5.01 -8.52 -15.48
CA ASP A 241 4.06 -8.24 -16.55
C ASP A 241 3.92 -6.74 -16.86
N TRP A 242 4.06 -5.89 -15.85
CA TRP A 242 3.99 -4.42 -15.96
C TRP A 242 5.36 -3.80 -16.22
N HIS A 243 6.38 -4.29 -15.53
CA HIS A 243 7.76 -3.76 -15.55
C HIS A 243 8.60 -4.28 -16.72
N GLY A 244 8.12 -5.30 -17.43
CA GLY A 244 8.83 -6.00 -18.50
C GLY A 244 9.95 -6.92 -18.02
N SER A 245 10.60 -6.60 -16.89
CA SER A 245 11.64 -7.42 -16.26
C SER A 245 11.75 -7.17 -14.76
N PHE A 246 12.37 -8.11 -14.03
CA PHE A 246 12.68 -7.92 -12.61
C PHE A 246 13.72 -6.81 -12.37
N ASP A 247 14.62 -6.58 -13.33
CA ASP A 247 15.57 -5.45 -13.26
C ASP A 247 14.86 -4.11 -13.42
N GLY A 248 13.85 -4.01 -14.29
CA GLY A 248 12.98 -2.83 -14.40
C GLY A 248 12.23 -2.56 -13.09
N TYR A 249 11.65 -3.60 -12.48
CA TYR A 249 10.98 -3.48 -11.18
C TYR A 249 11.91 -2.98 -10.07
N LYS A 250 13.16 -3.48 -10.03
CA LYS A 250 14.20 -3.01 -9.11
C LYS A 250 14.57 -1.55 -9.37
N ALA A 251 14.77 -1.19 -10.64
CA ALA A 251 15.13 0.17 -11.04
C ALA A 251 14.06 1.17 -10.60
N ASP A 252 12.78 0.90 -10.88
CA ASP A 252 11.68 1.77 -10.46
C ASP A 252 11.61 1.92 -8.94
N LYS A 253 11.82 0.85 -8.16
CA LYS A 253 11.86 0.98 -6.69
C LYS A 253 13.07 1.77 -6.19
N ALA A 254 14.22 1.65 -6.85
CA ALA A 254 15.43 2.35 -6.47
C ALA A 254 15.28 3.88 -6.58
N ARG A 255 14.39 4.37 -7.45
CA ARG A 255 14.09 5.79 -7.62
C ARG A 255 13.62 6.46 -6.33
N VAL A 256 13.13 5.70 -5.34
CA VAL A 256 12.82 6.26 -4.01
C VAL A 256 14.04 6.90 -3.34
N TYR A 257 15.26 6.51 -3.70
CA TYR A 257 16.48 7.08 -3.15
C TYR A 257 16.95 8.35 -3.89
N GLU A 258 16.48 8.60 -5.11
CA GLU A 258 16.84 9.80 -5.87
C GLU A 258 16.51 11.06 -5.07
N HIS A 259 17.46 12.00 -5.05
CA HIS A 259 17.38 13.26 -4.31
C HIS A 259 17.03 13.12 -2.82
N THR A 260 17.30 11.97 -2.19
CA THR A 260 17.09 11.84 -0.74
C THR A 260 17.97 12.82 0.02
N GLN A 261 17.39 13.51 1.01
CA GLN A 261 18.03 14.65 1.69
C GLN A 261 18.90 14.23 2.87
N VAL A 262 18.39 13.39 3.78
CA VAL A 262 19.06 13.13 5.07
C VAL A 262 19.57 11.70 5.19
N ALA A 263 18.76 10.71 4.84
CA ALA A 263 19.14 9.31 5.01
C ALA A 263 18.52 8.39 3.97
N CYS A 264 19.37 7.62 3.30
CA CYS A 264 19.00 6.47 2.48
C CYS A 264 19.15 5.22 3.35
N ILE A 265 18.02 4.63 3.72
CA ILE A 265 17.97 3.49 4.63
C ILE A 265 17.84 2.22 3.82
N PHE A 266 18.59 1.17 4.15
CA PHE A 266 18.55 -0.10 3.44
C PHE A 266 18.62 -1.29 4.39
N ASN A 267 18.07 -2.43 3.95
CA ASN A 267 18.05 -3.66 4.72
C ASN A 267 19.31 -4.47 4.43
N THR A 268 20.22 -4.62 5.38
CA THR A 268 21.45 -5.39 5.19
C THR A 268 21.19 -6.88 5.00
N ASP A 269 20.01 -7.36 5.42
CA ASP A 269 19.57 -8.74 5.21
C ASP A 269 19.15 -8.97 3.74
N HIS A 270 19.08 -7.90 2.93
CA HIS A 270 18.76 -7.93 1.50
C HIS A 270 19.79 -7.12 0.67
N VAL A 271 20.78 -7.83 0.11
CA VAL A 271 21.92 -7.23 -0.62
C VAL A 271 21.53 -6.28 -1.75
N ASP A 272 20.42 -6.52 -2.44
CA ASP A 272 19.96 -5.64 -3.52
C ASP A 272 19.56 -4.26 -3.01
N THR A 273 19.06 -4.13 -1.78
CA THR A 273 18.70 -2.83 -1.22
C THR A 273 19.93 -1.97 -0.91
N LEU A 274 21.06 -2.58 -0.52
CA LEU A 274 22.35 -1.91 -0.40
C LEU A 274 22.83 -1.41 -1.77
N ARG A 275 22.80 -2.28 -2.79
CA ARG A 275 23.21 -1.91 -4.15
C ARG A 275 22.38 -0.76 -4.71
N MET A 276 21.09 -0.69 -4.39
CA MET A 276 20.25 0.45 -4.80
C MET A 276 20.74 1.77 -4.19
N VAL A 277 21.15 1.77 -2.91
CA VAL A 277 21.71 2.97 -2.26
C VAL A 277 23.08 3.34 -2.83
N GLU A 278 23.94 2.36 -3.12
CA GLU A 278 25.26 2.60 -3.72
C GLU A 278 25.19 3.28 -5.09
N ASN A 279 24.10 3.06 -5.84
CA ASN A 279 23.88 3.61 -7.17
C ASN A 279 22.94 4.84 -7.17
N ALA A 280 22.49 5.30 -6.01
CA ALA A 280 21.52 6.39 -5.93
C ALA A 280 22.17 7.78 -6.04
N ASP A 281 21.58 8.64 -6.87
CA ASP A 281 21.93 10.05 -6.93
C ASP A 281 21.18 10.82 -5.84
N VAL A 282 21.87 11.09 -4.72
CA VAL A 282 21.31 11.69 -3.50
C VAL A 282 21.72 13.15 -3.35
N ILE A 283 21.07 13.89 -2.44
CA ILE A 283 21.55 15.22 -2.05
C ILE A 283 22.82 15.08 -1.22
N GLU A 284 23.80 15.96 -1.48
CA GLU A 284 25.05 15.98 -0.74
C GLU A 284 24.80 16.08 0.78
N GLY A 285 25.41 15.16 1.54
CA GLY A 285 25.23 15.04 2.99
C GLY A 285 24.23 13.97 3.42
N ALA A 286 23.45 13.40 2.50
CA ALA A 286 22.62 12.24 2.79
C ALA A 286 23.49 11.04 3.24
N ARG A 287 23.03 10.34 4.28
CA ARG A 287 23.75 9.22 4.89
C ARG A 287 23.16 7.88 4.49
N ALA A 288 24.00 6.92 4.12
CA ALA A 288 23.61 5.53 4.00
C ALA A 288 23.48 4.89 5.41
N ILE A 289 22.28 4.41 5.75
CA ILE A 289 21.97 3.83 7.07
C ILE A 289 21.44 2.40 6.90
N GLY A 290 22.17 1.43 7.43
CA GLY A 290 21.74 0.02 7.36
C GLY A 290 20.78 -0.34 8.48
N PHE A 291 19.95 -1.36 8.27
CA PHE A 291 19.31 -2.08 9.37
C PHE A 291 19.37 -3.60 9.17
N SER A 292 19.47 -4.35 10.27
CA SER A 292 19.42 -5.81 10.27
C SER A 292 18.49 -6.31 11.37
N SER A 293 17.70 -7.33 11.04
CA SER A 293 16.92 -8.07 12.04
C SER A 293 17.63 -9.33 12.55
N THR A 294 18.81 -9.64 12.00
CA THR A 294 19.57 -10.87 12.31
C THR A 294 20.94 -10.64 12.92
N GLU A 295 21.48 -9.42 12.80
CA GLU A 295 22.81 -9.09 13.26
C GLU A 295 22.81 -7.93 14.26
N MET A 296 23.82 -7.94 15.13
CA MET A 296 24.08 -6.80 16.00
C MET A 296 24.53 -5.61 15.15
N PRO A 297 23.92 -4.43 15.29
CA PRO A 297 24.19 -3.32 14.37
C PRO A 297 25.62 -2.80 14.50
N ALA A 298 26.25 -2.54 13.37
CA ALA A 298 27.51 -1.78 13.30
C ALA A 298 27.26 -0.28 13.45
N VAL A 299 28.33 0.52 13.29
CA VAL A 299 28.22 1.99 13.24
C VAL A 299 27.38 2.38 12.02
N SER A 300 26.49 3.38 12.17
CA SER A 300 25.54 3.78 11.11
C SER A 300 24.48 2.73 10.79
N MET A 301 24.12 1.89 11.77
CA MET A 301 23.04 0.93 11.63
C MET A 301 22.02 0.97 12.78
N LEU A 302 20.82 0.49 12.49
CA LEU A 302 19.86 0.02 13.48
C LEU A 302 19.84 -1.52 13.47
N GLY A 303 19.50 -2.15 14.58
CA GLY A 303 19.39 -3.61 14.62
C GLY A 303 19.03 -4.16 15.98
N LEU A 304 19.33 -5.44 16.21
CA LEU A 304 19.05 -6.11 17.47
C LEU A 304 20.29 -6.29 18.33
N ALA A 305 20.20 -5.95 19.61
CA ALA A 305 21.13 -6.37 20.65
C ALA A 305 20.34 -7.24 21.64
N GLU A 306 20.52 -8.56 21.54
CA GLU A 306 19.63 -9.54 22.19
C GLU A 306 18.16 -9.27 21.82
N ASP A 307 17.29 -9.02 22.80
CA ASP A 307 15.86 -8.75 22.59
C ASP A 307 15.54 -7.25 22.45
N ILE A 308 16.54 -6.40 22.23
CA ILE A 308 16.40 -4.94 22.21
C ILE A 308 16.67 -4.40 20.80
N LEU A 309 15.74 -3.58 20.28
CA LEU A 309 15.98 -2.77 19.10
C LEU A 309 16.86 -1.58 19.48
N VAL A 310 17.98 -1.40 18.79
CA VAL A 310 18.96 -0.35 19.10
C VAL A 310 19.30 0.52 17.90
N ASP A 311 19.56 1.81 18.15
CA ASP A 311 20.05 2.81 17.20
C ASP A 311 21.54 3.08 17.45
N ARG A 312 22.38 2.75 16.46
CA ARG A 312 23.81 3.11 16.38
C ARG A 312 24.09 4.05 15.20
N ALA A 313 23.06 4.70 14.66
CA ALA A 313 23.12 5.53 13.48
C ALA A 313 23.00 7.03 13.76
N PHE A 314 22.03 7.45 14.56
CA PHE A 314 21.63 8.86 14.69
C PHE A 314 22.06 9.49 16.01
N LEU A 315 23.29 9.19 16.44
CA LEU A 315 23.90 9.74 17.66
C LEU A 315 25.31 10.26 17.40
N LYS A 316 25.72 11.26 18.18
CA LYS A 316 27.03 11.91 18.05
C LYS A 316 28.18 10.93 18.31
N ASN A 317 28.08 10.13 19.36
CA ASN A 317 29.11 9.14 19.76
C ASN A 317 28.79 7.71 19.28
N ARG A 318 28.28 7.56 18.04
CA ARG A 318 27.86 6.28 17.44
C ARG A 318 28.90 5.14 17.41
N TYR A 319 30.18 5.47 17.62
CA TYR A 319 31.24 4.45 17.71
C TYR A 319 31.20 3.68 19.04
N ASN A 320 30.75 4.33 20.12
CA ASN A 320 30.84 3.79 21.48
C ASN A 320 29.49 3.67 22.19
N GLU A 321 28.44 4.29 21.65
CA GLU A 321 27.11 4.33 22.25
C GLU A 321 26.05 3.72 21.32
N ALA A 322 24.93 3.34 21.91
CA ALA A 322 23.71 2.93 21.23
C ALA A 322 22.51 3.46 22.04
N TYR A 323 21.45 3.88 21.35
CA TYR A 323 20.17 4.16 22.02
C TYR A 323 19.28 2.93 21.97
N GLU A 324 18.69 2.58 23.10
CA GLU A 324 17.56 1.66 23.16
C GLU A 324 16.33 2.34 22.55
N LEU A 325 15.67 1.64 21.63
CA LEU A 325 14.45 2.11 20.96
C LEU A 325 13.21 1.42 21.52
N ALA A 326 13.23 0.09 21.57
CA ALA A 326 12.13 -0.76 22.01
C ALA A 326 12.65 -2.17 22.34
N VAL A 327 11.82 -2.98 22.99
CA VAL A 327 12.10 -4.41 23.18
C VAL A 327 11.26 -5.24 22.20
N LEU A 328 11.70 -6.45 21.82
CA LEU A 328 10.97 -7.33 20.90
C LEU A 328 9.53 -7.62 21.38
N GLN A 329 9.32 -7.66 22.69
CA GLN A 329 8.00 -7.86 23.29
C GLN A 329 7.03 -6.72 22.96
N ASP A 330 7.51 -5.51 22.67
CA ASP A 330 6.69 -4.37 22.23
C ASP A 330 6.06 -4.60 20.85
N LEU A 331 6.67 -5.48 20.05
CA LEU A 331 6.23 -5.84 18.70
C LEU A 331 5.49 -7.18 18.67
N ALA A 332 5.39 -7.86 19.80
CA ALA A 332 4.81 -9.18 19.88
C ALA A 332 3.35 -9.19 19.44
N PRO A 333 2.92 -10.20 18.65
CA PRO A 333 1.53 -10.28 18.23
C PRO A 333 0.60 -10.55 19.40
N ALA A 334 1.09 -11.22 20.46
CA ALA A 334 0.38 -11.52 21.69
C ALA A 334 1.36 -11.59 22.89
N PRO A 335 0.88 -11.44 24.14
CA PRO A 335 1.73 -11.58 25.33
C PRO A 335 2.50 -12.90 25.34
N GLY A 336 3.82 -12.84 25.56
CA GLY A 336 4.69 -14.03 25.63
C GLY A 336 4.99 -14.70 24.28
N LYS A 337 4.53 -14.14 23.16
CA LYS A 337 4.93 -14.56 21.81
C LYS A 337 6.07 -13.69 21.28
N MET A 338 6.90 -14.26 20.43
CA MET A 338 7.92 -13.51 19.69
C MET A 338 7.32 -12.89 18.42
N PRO A 339 7.71 -11.66 18.05
CA PRO A 339 7.37 -11.10 16.75
C PRO A 339 8.00 -11.92 15.62
N ALA A 340 7.34 -11.94 14.47
CA ALA A 340 7.93 -12.51 13.27
C ALA A 340 9.08 -11.63 12.77
N LYS A 341 10.07 -12.24 12.09
CA LYS A 341 11.24 -11.54 11.53
C LYS A 341 10.86 -10.28 10.75
N HIS A 342 9.92 -10.39 9.81
CA HIS A 342 9.46 -9.27 8.99
C HIS A 342 8.82 -8.13 9.80
N THR A 343 8.21 -8.43 10.96
CA THR A 343 7.69 -7.39 11.86
C THR A 343 8.81 -6.58 12.48
N VAL A 344 9.91 -7.26 12.86
CA VAL A 344 11.12 -6.60 13.38
C VAL A 344 11.79 -5.76 12.30
N GLU A 345 11.93 -6.28 11.08
CA GLU A 345 12.46 -5.52 9.93
C GLU A 345 11.63 -4.25 9.66
N ASN A 346 10.31 -4.36 9.63
CA ASN A 346 9.42 -3.21 9.47
C ASN A 346 9.58 -2.18 10.60
N ALA A 347 9.70 -2.63 11.85
CA ALA A 347 9.89 -1.75 13.00
C ALA A 347 11.24 -1.01 12.96
N LEU A 348 12.32 -1.71 12.58
CA LEU A 348 13.65 -1.11 12.42
C LEU A 348 13.67 -0.09 11.28
N ALA A 349 13.04 -0.39 10.14
CA ALA A 349 12.92 0.56 9.04
C ALA A 349 12.11 1.81 9.43
N ALA A 350 10.96 1.62 10.10
CA ALA A 350 10.14 2.72 10.59
C ALA A 350 10.89 3.59 11.62
N ALA A 351 11.62 2.95 12.53
CA ALA A 351 12.48 3.63 13.49
C ALA A 351 13.59 4.41 12.78
N ALA A 352 14.27 3.83 11.79
CA ALA A 352 15.33 4.51 11.04
C ALA A 352 14.81 5.77 10.33
N LEU A 353 13.66 5.70 9.67
CA LEU A 353 13.02 6.85 9.02
C LEU A 353 12.71 7.97 10.04
N CYS A 354 12.14 7.61 11.18
CA CYS A 354 11.80 8.58 12.23
C CYS A 354 13.04 9.15 12.91
N ARG A 355 14.08 8.35 13.15
CA ARG A 355 15.36 8.81 13.71
C ARG A 355 16.11 9.74 12.76
N ALA A 356 16.01 9.54 11.44
CA ALA A 356 16.50 10.50 10.45
C ALA A 356 15.78 11.87 10.56
N ALA A 357 14.52 11.86 10.96
CA ALA A 357 13.71 13.05 11.29
C ALA A 357 13.93 13.61 12.70
N ASP A 358 14.97 13.17 13.40
CA ASP A 358 15.32 13.60 14.76
C ASP A 358 14.22 13.31 15.81
N ILE A 359 13.41 12.28 15.58
CA ILE A 359 12.40 11.84 16.56
C ILE A 359 13.07 11.14 17.73
N ASP A 360 12.78 11.55 18.96
CA ASP A 360 13.39 11.00 20.18
C ASP A 360 13.21 9.47 20.30
N PRO A 361 14.26 8.71 20.71
CA PRO A 361 14.18 7.27 20.93
C PRO A 361 12.99 6.81 21.78
N LYS A 362 12.60 7.58 22.81
CA LYS A 362 11.46 7.22 23.66
C LYS A 362 10.14 7.30 22.91
N ALA A 363 10.00 8.27 22.00
CA ALA A 363 8.83 8.39 21.14
C ALA A 363 8.78 7.26 20.11
N VAL A 364 9.94 6.81 19.60
CA VAL A 364 10.03 5.60 18.75
C VAL A 364 9.47 4.39 19.49
N GLY A 365 9.94 4.11 20.71
CA GLY A 365 9.42 2.99 21.51
C GLY A 365 7.93 3.12 21.82
N ALA A 366 7.47 4.32 22.19
CA ALA A 366 6.06 4.57 22.48
C ALA A 366 5.18 4.36 21.24
N GLY A 367 5.62 4.82 20.07
CA GLY A 367 4.91 4.65 18.81
C GLY A 367 4.85 3.20 18.35
N LEU A 368 5.95 2.46 18.47
CA LEU A 368 5.98 1.03 18.15
C LEU A 368 5.03 0.22 19.05
N ARG A 369 5.03 0.47 20.37
CA ARG A 369 4.08 -0.17 21.31
C ARG A 369 2.62 0.17 21.03
N SER A 370 2.36 1.42 20.64
CA SER A 370 1.02 1.94 20.39
C SER A 370 0.48 1.52 19.03
N PHE A 371 1.36 1.13 18.10
CA PHE A 371 0.95 0.72 16.77
C PHE A 371 0.03 -0.51 16.84
N LYS A 372 -1.11 -0.38 16.17
CA LYS A 372 -2.05 -1.47 15.92
C LYS A 372 -2.29 -1.53 14.43
N THR A 373 -2.38 -2.74 13.87
CA THR A 373 -2.86 -2.90 12.50
C THR A 373 -4.26 -2.31 12.41
N GLY A 374 -4.60 -1.68 11.28
CA GLY A 374 -5.90 -1.03 11.11
C GLY A 374 -7.05 -2.01 11.36
N ALA A 375 -8.18 -1.51 11.85
CA ALA A 375 -9.34 -2.34 12.16
C ALA A 375 -9.68 -3.29 11.00
N HIS A 376 -9.90 -4.57 11.34
CA HIS A 376 -10.21 -5.65 10.41
C HIS A 376 -9.12 -5.96 9.37
N ARG A 377 -7.85 -5.55 9.62
CA ARG A 377 -6.67 -5.96 8.86
C ARG A 377 -5.73 -6.76 9.75
N ASN A 378 -5.78 -8.08 9.63
CA ASN A 378 -4.98 -9.03 10.40
C ASN A 378 -4.89 -8.66 11.90
N GLN A 379 -6.01 -8.23 12.48
CA GLN A 379 -6.11 -7.63 13.80
C GLN A 379 -6.27 -8.71 14.87
N LEU A 380 -5.37 -8.79 15.86
CA LEU A 380 -5.62 -9.63 17.03
C LEU A 380 -6.78 -9.06 17.84
N VAL A 381 -7.87 -9.83 17.96
CA VAL A 381 -9.07 -9.46 18.73
C VAL A 381 -9.21 -10.26 20.03
N GLY A 382 -8.44 -11.32 20.20
CA GLY A 382 -8.40 -12.11 21.43
C GLY A 382 -7.20 -13.04 21.48
N TYR A 383 -6.72 -13.34 22.69
CA TYR A 383 -5.68 -14.35 22.94
C TYR A 383 -5.93 -15.02 24.29
N ALA A 384 -6.15 -16.32 24.28
CA ALA A 384 -6.38 -17.13 25.48
C ALA A 384 -6.01 -18.58 25.23
N ASN A 385 -5.55 -19.31 26.25
CA ASN A 385 -5.16 -20.73 26.15
C ASN A 385 -4.17 -21.01 25.01
N ASP A 386 -3.27 -20.06 24.76
CA ASP A 386 -2.33 -20.05 23.64
C ASP A 386 -2.96 -20.10 22.23
N ILE A 387 -4.21 -19.67 22.10
CA ILE A 387 -4.94 -19.56 20.83
C ILE A 387 -5.07 -18.09 20.45
N MET A 388 -4.65 -17.76 19.23
CA MET A 388 -4.80 -16.41 18.67
C MET A 388 -6.11 -16.29 17.90
N TRP A 389 -6.85 -15.20 18.12
CA TRP A 389 -8.08 -14.88 17.39
C TRP A 389 -7.86 -13.64 16.54
N VAL A 390 -7.84 -13.82 15.22
CA VAL A 390 -7.38 -12.79 14.27
C VAL A 390 -8.49 -12.40 13.30
N ASN A 391 -8.79 -11.11 13.27
CA ASN A 391 -9.78 -10.47 12.42
C ASN A 391 -9.13 -9.84 11.19
N ASP A 392 -9.32 -10.47 10.02
CA ASP A 392 -8.93 -9.94 8.73
C ASP A 392 -10.13 -9.85 7.77
N SER A 393 -11.27 -9.34 8.26
CA SER A 393 -12.51 -9.27 7.47
C SER A 393 -12.38 -8.45 6.17
N LYS A 394 -11.35 -7.59 6.05
CA LYS A 394 -10.99 -6.89 4.79
C LYS A 394 -10.41 -7.80 3.71
N ALA A 395 -10.00 -9.03 4.01
CA ALA A 395 -9.59 -10.02 3.01
C ALA A 395 -10.81 -10.55 2.23
N THR A 396 -11.37 -9.71 1.36
CA THR A 396 -12.59 -10.00 0.58
C THR A 396 -12.32 -10.69 -0.76
N ASN A 397 -11.09 -11.15 -1.00
CA ASN A 397 -10.69 -11.90 -2.19
C ASN A 397 -9.59 -12.92 -1.84
N PRO A 398 -9.35 -13.95 -2.68
CA PRO A 398 -8.35 -14.98 -2.43
C PRO A 398 -6.92 -14.46 -2.25
N HIS A 399 -6.52 -13.44 -3.00
CA HIS A 399 -5.17 -12.86 -2.90
C HIS A 399 -4.92 -12.24 -1.51
N ALA A 400 -5.88 -11.48 -1.00
CA ALA A 400 -5.80 -10.88 0.34
C ALA A 400 -5.80 -11.96 1.44
N ALA A 401 -6.64 -12.99 1.30
CA ALA A 401 -6.67 -14.11 2.24
C ALA A 401 -5.34 -14.88 2.25
N ASN A 402 -4.74 -15.11 1.08
CA ASN A 402 -3.42 -15.74 0.96
C ASN A 402 -2.35 -15.00 1.77
N ALA A 403 -2.34 -13.66 1.68
CA ALA A 403 -1.39 -12.82 2.39
C ALA A 403 -1.53 -12.95 3.92
N SER A 404 -2.77 -12.98 4.43
CA SER A 404 -3.04 -13.15 5.86
C SER A 404 -2.71 -14.56 6.36
N MET A 405 -3.17 -15.59 5.65
CA MET A 405 -2.93 -17.00 6.00
C MET A 405 -1.44 -17.34 6.05
N SER A 406 -0.63 -16.71 5.19
CA SER A 406 0.82 -16.92 5.16
C SER A 406 1.52 -16.53 6.47
N GLY A 407 0.91 -15.69 7.29
CA GLY A 407 1.46 -15.25 8.58
C GLY A 407 1.35 -16.29 9.71
N TYR A 408 0.60 -17.38 9.51
CA TYR A 408 0.29 -18.33 10.58
C TYR A 408 0.63 -19.78 10.20
N PRO A 409 1.30 -20.54 11.09
CA PRO A 409 1.69 -21.91 10.79
C PRO A 409 0.55 -22.93 10.97
N SER A 410 -0.48 -22.61 11.75
CA SER A 410 -1.64 -23.48 11.97
C SER A 410 -2.93 -22.68 12.08
N LEU A 411 -3.95 -23.11 11.34
CA LEU A 411 -5.15 -22.32 11.06
C LEU A 411 -6.44 -23.11 11.29
N VAL A 412 -7.34 -22.55 12.11
CA VAL A 412 -8.78 -22.77 12.01
C VAL A 412 -9.35 -21.58 11.24
N TRP A 413 -9.73 -21.80 9.98
CA TRP A 413 -10.04 -20.72 9.05
C TRP A 413 -11.54 -20.50 8.92
N ILE A 414 -12.00 -19.26 9.07
CA ILE A 414 -13.38 -18.88 8.79
C ILE A 414 -13.43 -18.18 7.43
N ALA A 415 -14.17 -18.79 6.50
CA ALA A 415 -14.09 -18.52 5.08
C ALA A 415 -15.48 -18.44 4.43
N GLY A 416 -15.63 -17.65 3.38
CA GLY A 416 -16.85 -17.57 2.59
C GLY A 416 -17.62 -16.25 2.72
N GLY A 417 -18.73 -16.19 2.00
CA GLY A 417 -19.47 -14.98 1.68
C GLY A 417 -19.89 -15.00 0.21
N LEU A 418 -20.10 -13.82 -0.38
CA LEU A 418 -20.40 -13.68 -1.80
C LEU A 418 -19.13 -13.78 -2.65
N SER A 419 -18.97 -14.87 -3.42
CA SER A 419 -17.74 -15.15 -4.18
C SER A 419 -17.55 -14.23 -5.37
N LYS A 420 -18.64 -13.78 -6.02
CA LYS A 420 -18.59 -13.00 -7.28
C LYS A 420 -17.74 -13.67 -8.38
N GLY A 421 -17.66 -15.01 -8.39
CA GLY A 421 -16.90 -15.75 -9.42
C GLY A 421 -15.40 -15.78 -9.20
N VAL A 422 -14.92 -15.62 -7.96
CA VAL A 422 -13.50 -15.82 -7.61
C VAL A 422 -13.17 -17.32 -7.51
N GLU A 423 -11.97 -17.67 -7.97
CA GLU A 423 -11.41 -19.03 -7.89
C GLU A 423 -10.54 -19.19 -6.63
N TYR A 424 -10.54 -20.39 -6.03
CA TYR A 424 -9.87 -20.64 -4.74
C TYR A 424 -8.74 -21.68 -4.83
N ASP A 425 -8.58 -22.38 -5.95
CA ASP A 425 -7.70 -23.55 -6.06
C ASP A 425 -6.25 -23.27 -5.64
N GLU A 426 -5.64 -22.18 -6.12
CA GLU A 426 -4.28 -21.79 -5.75
C GLU A 426 -4.15 -21.45 -4.26
N LEU A 427 -5.13 -20.74 -3.70
CA LEU A 427 -5.16 -20.38 -2.29
C LEU A 427 -5.19 -21.63 -1.42
N ILE A 428 -6.10 -22.57 -1.72
CA ILE A 428 -6.22 -23.79 -0.94
C ILE A 428 -4.96 -24.65 -1.09
N ALA A 429 -4.44 -24.82 -2.31
CA ALA A 429 -3.22 -25.59 -2.54
C ALA A 429 -2.03 -25.06 -1.74
N ALA A 430 -1.87 -23.74 -1.62
CA ALA A 430 -0.77 -23.11 -0.88
C ALA A 430 -0.85 -23.30 0.66
N HIS A 431 -2.04 -23.52 1.21
CA HIS A 431 -2.28 -23.57 2.66
C HIS A 431 -2.81 -24.90 3.19
N ALA A 432 -3.05 -25.89 2.32
CA ALA A 432 -3.65 -27.18 2.68
C ALA A 432 -2.99 -27.89 3.88
N GLN A 433 -1.67 -27.75 4.04
CA GLN A 433 -0.91 -28.37 5.14
C GLN A 433 -1.05 -27.66 6.49
N ARG A 434 -1.50 -26.40 6.49
CA ARG A 434 -1.62 -25.55 7.68
C ARG A 434 -3.05 -25.46 8.21
N LEU A 435 -4.03 -25.82 7.37
CA LEU A 435 -5.45 -25.82 7.70
C LEU A 435 -5.80 -27.02 8.58
N LYS A 436 -6.29 -26.75 9.80
CA LYS A 436 -6.88 -27.76 10.70
C LYS A 436 -8.37 -27.95 10.47
N ALA A 437 -9.08 -26.88 10.13
CA ALA A 437 -10.50 -26.91 9.78
C ALA A 437 -10.87 -25.65 8.99
N VAL A 438 -11.94 -25.75 8.21
CA VAL A 438 -12.56 -24.60 7.54
C VAL A 438 -14.02 -24.46 7.97
N LEU A 439 -14.34 -23.31 8.57
CA LEU A 439 -15.68 -22.92 8.99
C LEU A 439 -16.27 -22.03 7.89
N ILE A 440 -17.17 -22.61 7.11
CA ILE A 440 -17.72 -21.98 5.92
C ILE A 440 -18.95 -21.13 6.31
N ILE A 441 -18.86 -19.84 6.04
CA ILE A 441 -19.95 -18.85 6.15
C ILE A 441 -20.40 -18.41 4.76
N GLY A 442 -21.47 -17.63 4.69
CA GLY A 442 -22.03 -17.14 3.44
C GLY A 442 -22.96 -18.12 2.72
N THR A 443 -23.55 -17.64 1.64
CA THR A 443 -24.53 -18.35 0.81
C THR A 443 -23.91 -18.96 -0.44
N ASP A 444 -22.83 -18.38 -0.96
CA ASP A 444 -22.14 -18.81 -2.17
C ASP A 444 -20.88 -19.63 -1.85
N THR A 445 -21.10 -20.92 -1.59
CA THR A 445 -20.06 -21.81 -1.02
C THR A 445 -19.50 -22.85 -2.00
N ALA A 446 -20.06 -22.93 -3.22
CA ALA A 446 -19.79 -24.05 -4.13
C ALA A 446 -18.33 -24.08 -4.60
N ALA A 447 -17.81 -22.94 -5.08
CA ALA A 447 -16.43 -22.84 -5.57
C ALA A 447 -15.41 -23.15 -4.46
N LEU A 448 -15.59 -22.55 -3.28
CA LEU A 448 -14.72 -22.80 -2.12
C LEU A 448 -14.72 -24.28 -1.70
N LYS A 449 -15.90 -24.91 -1.63
CA LYS A 449 -16.03 -26.34 -1.31
C LYS A 449 -15.37 -27.23 -2.35
N SER A 450 -15.51 -26.89 -3.63
CA SER A 450 -14.87 -27.61 -4.74
C SER A 450 -13.35 -27.55 -4.62
N ALA A 451 -12.79 -26.36 -4.44
CA ALA A 451 -11.34 -26.16 -4.26
C ALA A 451 -10.81 -26.91 -3.01
N LEU A 452 -11.54 -26.87 -1.90
CA LEU A 452 -11.20 -27.64 -0.68
C LEU A 452 -11.20 -29.15 -0.93
N ALA A 453 -12.20 -29.68 -1.63
CA ALA A 453 -12.25 -31.10 -1.98
C ALA A 453 -11.10 -31.52 -2.90
N ASN A 454 -10.71 -30.66 -3.84
CA ASN A 454 -9.66 -30.95 -4.82
C ASN A 454 -8.24 -30.85 -4.21
N HIS A 455 -7.99 -29.83 -3.39
CA HIS A 455 -6.64 -29.46 -2.95
C HIS A 455 -6.36 -29.75 -1.48
N ALA A 456 -7.40 -29.96 -0.65
CA ALA A 456 -7.27 -30.23 0.77
C ALA A 456 -8.33 -31.23 1.30
N PRO A 457 -8.53 -32.41 0.67
CA PRO A 457 -9.60 -33.36 1.02
C PRO A 457 -9.53 -33.89 2.47
N GLN A 458 -8.36 -33.81 3.09
CA GLN A 458 -8.13 -34.19 4.49
C GLN A 458 -8.66 -33.16 5.50
N VAL A 459 -8.93 -31.93 5.08
CA VAL A 459 -9.29 -30.83 5.98
C VAL A 459 -10.79 -30.86 6.27
N PRO A 460 -11.23 -30.99 7.53
CA PRO A 460 -12.64 -30.98 7.87
C PRO A 460 -13.27 -29.61 7.58
N THR A 461 -14.46 -29.64 6.99
CA THR A 461 -15.25 -28.44 6.68
C THR A 461 -16.56 -28.44 7.42
N TYR A 462 -16.98 -27.28 7.92
CA TYR A 462 -18.21 -27.11 8.68
C TYR A 462 -19.02 -25.95 8.10
N ASN A 463 -20.27 -26.21 7.70
CA ASN A 463 -21.15 -25.17 7.16
C ASN A 463 -21.88 -24.44 8.31
N MET A 464 -21.41 -23.25 8.65
CA MET A 464 -21.93 -22.46 9.77
C MET A 464 -23.21 -21.70 9.41
N THR A 465 -23.38 -21.35 8.13
CA THR A 465 -24.64 -20.80 7.62
C THR A 465 -25.81 -21.78 7.81
N ALA A 466 -25.56 -23.08 7.67
CA ALA A 466 -26.57 -24.12 7.87
C ALA A 466 -26.79 -24.50 9.36
N ALA A 467 -25.96 -23.98 10.27
CA ALA A 467 -26.03 -24.30 11.70
C ALA A 467 -26.99 -23.37 12.48
N VAL A 468 -27.56 -22.36 11.82
CA VAL A 468 -28.45 -21.36 12.43
C VAL A 468 -29.83 -21.38 11.78
N ALA A 469 -30.84 -20.83 12.48
CA ALA A 469 -32.23 -20.83 12.01
C ALA A 469 -32.46 -19.86 10.84
N ASP A 470 -31.79 -18.70 10.86
CA ASP A 470 -31.82 -17.70 9.79
C ASP A 470 -30.43 -17.55 9.19
N SER A 471 -30.26 -18.04 7.96
CA SER A 471 -28.99 -17.99 7.23
C SER A 471 -28.56 -16.59 6.81
N SER A 472 -29.47 -15.61 6.87
CA SER A 472 -29.20 -14.20 6.58
C SER A 472 -28.72 -13.43 7.81
N ASP A 473 -28.91 -13.97 9.02
CA ASP A 473 -28.38 -13.39 10.25
C ASP A 473 -26.88 -13.69 10.38
N GLY A 474 -26.07 -12.83 9.78
CA GLY A 474 -24.62 -12.93 9.83
C GLY A 474 -24.04 -12.94 11.25
N VAL A 475 -24.68 -12.28 12.22
CA VAL A 475 -24.21 -12.27 13.61
C VAL A 475 -24.41 -13.65 14.25
N ALA A 476 -25.58 -14.27 14.06
CA ALA A 476 -25.82 -15.62 14.53
C ALA A 476 -24.86 -16.64 13.88
N VAL A 477 -24.64 -16.53 12.56
CA VAL A 477 -23.68 -17.38 11.83
C VAL A 477 -22.27 -17.21 12.39
N MET A 478 -21.87 -15.97 12.65
CA MET A 478 -20.54 -15.66 13.19
C MET A 478 -20.35 -16.22 14.61
N ASN A 479 -21.36 -16.08 15.47
CA ASN A 479 -21.34 -16.66 16.81
C ASN A 479 -21.20 -18.19 16.75
N ALA A 480 -21.94 -18.84 15.85
CA ALA A 480 -21.82 -20.29 15.64
C ALA A 480 -20.42 -20.69 15.13
N ALA A 481 -19.84 -19.90 14.22
CA ALA A 481 -18.48 -20.12 13.73
C ALA A 481 -17.43 -19.96 14.84
N VAL A 482 -17.52 -18.91 15.67
CA VAL A 482 -16.57 -18.69 16.78
C VAL A 482 -16.69 -19.78 17.84
N ALA A 483 -17.91 -20.17 18.22
CA ALA A 483 -18.14 -21.28 19.14
C ALA A 483 -17.54 -22.57 18.58
N LYS A 484 -17.77 -22.87 17.29
CA LYS A 484 -17.21 -24.06 16.66
C LYS A 484 -15.68 -24.00 16.56
N ALA A 485 -15.10 -22.83 16.32
CA ALA A 485 -13.66 -22.64 16.31
C ALA A 485 -13.04 -22.92 17.69
N ALA A 486 -13.69 -22.47 18.76
CA ALA A 486 -13.24 -22.70 20.13
C ALA A 486 -13.19 -24.20 20.49
N GLU A 487 -14.14 -25.00 19.98
CA GLU A 487 -14.13 -26.47 20.14
C GLU A 487 -12.96 -27.15 19.41
N LEU A 488 -12.51 -26.60 18.29
CA LEU A 488 -11.56 -27.22 17.37
C LEU A 488 -10.11 -26.75 17.59
N ALA A 489 -9.92 -25.53 18.10
CA ALA A 489 -8.62 -24.93 18.28
C ALA A 489 -7.88 -25.51 19.50
N HIS A 490 -6.57 -25.67 19.35
CA HIS A 490 -5.66 -26.13 20.40
C HIS A 490 -4.57 -25.09 20.67
N PRO A 491 -3.87 -25.15 21.82
CA PRO A 491 -2.71 -24.30 22.09
C PRO A 491 -1.73 -24.27 20.92
N GLY A 492 -1.36 -23.06 20.48
CA GLY A 492 -0.52 -22.80 19.31
C GLY A 492 -1.28 -22.50 18.02
N ASP A 493 -2.61 -22.67 17.99
CA ASP A 493 -3.43 -22.43 16.81
C ASP A 493 -3.84 -20.96 16.65
N THR A 494 -4.14 -20.59 15.41
CA THR A 494 -4.78 -19.32 15.08
C THR A 494 -6.18 -19.56 14.51
N VAL A 495 -7.20 -18.97 15.14
CA VAL A 495 -8.52 -18.81 14.54
C VAL A 495 -8.51 -17.54 13.68
N LEU A 496 -8.57 -17.72 12.37
CA LEU A 496 -8.41 -16.63 11.41
C LEU A 496 -9.70 -16.36 10.65
N MET A 497 -10.22 -15.13 10.78
CA MET A 497 -11.30 -14.60 9.94
C MET A 497 -10.70 -13.89 8.72
N ALA A 498 -10.39 -14.62 7.66
CA ALA A 498 -9.89 -14.09 6.39
C ALA A 498 -10.77 -14.61 5.24
N PRO A 499 -11.97 -14.03 5.03
CA PRO A 499 -13.08 -14.72 4.38
C PRO A 499 -12.90 -15.06 2.90
N ALA A 500 -11.90 -14.46 2.22
CA ALA A 500 -11.65 -14.56 0.79
C ALA A 500 -12.81 -14.13 -0.13
N SER A 501 -13.88 -13.57 0.45
CA SER A 501 -15.13 -13.22 -0.22
C SER A 501 -15.75 -11.94 0.34
N ALA A 502 -16.59 -11.30 -0.49
CA ALA A 502 -17.39 -10.15 -0.07
C ALA A 502 -18.43 -10.55 1.00
N SER A 503 -18.84 -9.61 1.86
CA SER A 503 -19.72 -9.85 3.02
C SER A 503 -21.21 -9.60 2.78
N MET A 504 -21.57 -9.06 1.62
CA MET A 504 -22.89 -8.44 1.36
C MET A 504 -24.08 -9.41 1.37
N ASP A 505 -23.83 -10.71 1.43
CA ASP A 505 -24.86 -11.74 1.51
C ASP A 505 -25.39 -11.95 2.93
N GLN A 506 -24.58 -11.68 3.96
CA GLN A 506 -24.95 -11.85 5.38
C GLN A 506 -24.73 -10.59 6.23
N PHE A 507 -24.00 -9.60 5.72
CA PHE A 507 -23.64 -8.39 6.46
C PHE A 507 -23.72 -7.15 5.58
N LYS A 508 -23.95 -5.98 6.19
CA LYS A 508 -24.00 -4.70 5.47
C LYS A 508 -22.67 -4.31 4.80
N ASN A 509 -21.54 -4.67 5.40
CA ASN A 509 -20.19 -4.45 4.86
C ASN A 509 -19.17 -5.29 5.64
N TYR A 510 -17.90 -5.25 5.23
CA TYR A 510 -16.84 -6.02 5.87
C TYR A 510 -16.58 -5.60 7.32
N ALA A 511 -16.80 -4.32 7.67
CA ALA A 511 -16.55 -3.81 9.01
C ALA A 511 -17.56 -4.43 10.00
N VAL A 512 -18.85 -4.45 9.64
CA VAL A 512 -19.89 -5.12 10.42
C VAL A 512 -19.60 -6.62 10.61
N ARG A 513 -19.11 -7.30 9.57
CA ARG A 513 -18.66 -8.71 9.69
C ARG A 513 -17.48 -8.86 10.65
N GLY A 514 -16.51 -7.94 10.57
CA GLY A 514 -15.34 -7.94 11.43
C GLY A 514 -15.67 -7.62 12.89
N ASP A 515 -16.60 -6.69 13.14
CA ASP A 515 -17.12 -6.37 14.48
C ASP A 515 -17.90 -7.56 15.06
N ALA A 516 -18.72 -8.24 14.25
CA ALA A 516 -19.41 -9.45 14.67
C ALA A 516 -18.42 -10.53 15.14
N PHE A 517 -17.32 -10.74 14.40
CA PHE A 517 -16.28 -11.68 14.82
C PHE A 517 -15.59 -11.25 16.12
N ALA A 518 -15.18 -9.98 16.24
CA ALA A 518 -14.54 -9.47 17.45
C ALA A 518 -15.44 -9.58 18.69
N ASN A 519 -16.72 -9.25 18.56
CA ASN A 519 -17.71 -9.35 19.64
C ASN A 519 -17.97 -10.80 20.03
N ALA A 520 -18.10 -11.70 19.05
CA ALA A 520 -18.28 -13.13 19.29
C ALA A 520 -17.08 -13.72 20.03
N VAL A 521 -15.86 -13.35 19.64
CA VAL A 521 -14.62 -13.75 20.34
C VAL A 521 -14.60 -13.20 21.77
N ALA A 522 -14.93 -11.93 21.96
CA ALA A 522 -14.95 -11.34 23.29
C ALA A 522 -15.95 -12.05 24.23
N ALA A 523 -17.14 -12.41 23.71
CA ALA A 523 -18.12 -13.21 24.47
C ALA A 523 -17.59 -14.62 24.80
N GLN A 524 -17.04 -15.32 23.79
CA GLN A 524 -16.47 -16.65 23.98
C GLN A 524 -15.35 -16.68 25.03
N LEU A 525 -14.50 -15.66 25.05
CA LEU A 525 -13.40 -15.55 26.01
C LEU A 525 -13.84 -15.09 27.40
N ALA A 526 -15.01 -14.46 27.54
CA ALA A 526 -15.58 -14.12 28.84
C ALA A 526 -16.24 -15.32 29.53
N ASP A 527 -16.74 -16.28 28.74
CA ASP A 527 -17.40 -17.49 29.22
C ASP A 527 -16.45 -18.68 29.45
N SER A 528 -15.17 -18.55 29.09
CA SER A 528 -14.10 -19.57 29.21
C SER A 528 -13.20 -19.29 30.41
#